data_AF-A0A963TVG2-F1
#
_entry.id   AF-A0A963TVG2-F1
#
_cell.length_a   1.000
_cell.length_b   1.000
_cell.length_c   1.000
_cell.angle_alpha   90.00
_cell.angle_beta   90.00
_cell.angle_gamma   90.00
#
_symmetry.space_group_name_H-M   'P 1'
#
loop_
_entity.id
_entity.type
_entity.pdbx_description
1 polymer ?
#
loop_
_entity_poly.entity_id
_entity_poly.type
_entity_poly.pdbx_seq_one_letter_code
_entity_poly.pdbx_strand_id
1 'polypeptide(L)'
;DAARERILIEDADERISYANVAARDDLLVASPAGIVGSDFKTVIRGYEGIDSGLPARIRHAVSTEGHWAGSETFTRRSGNGDLGILRFAVWRTDTGGTIYMWSDVTDEEKQEQRERDLRDKLAQAKKTEALGSLAGGIAHDFNNIISAIQSFAQLLSIKLEGDHNQSYAERIVTSCERATSLVKQVMAFSAAGSAERTAIRVSDHLEDVFELVRATLPGNIDFTTDIPLKSPVIEANPAQIVQLILNLCINAIDAIGDSQPGHIGVSARTETFDARAASKFGSGFRQVKSIAGKKSANGAHQFVVGNVEAGRAYLILSVTDDGPGMPTEIVDRVFEPFFTTKPKGRGTGLGLAVSASAVAAMGGTIALTTSPGSGSTFQVLLPISDADLSVNAPTHENTQADDATARGRVMIVDDEIDLADAMSESLALQGFETLPVYDPEEALSLFRANPEIWQVVLTDQVMPKVNGLALIAEMKQARSDIPIILYSGFGEITTEQKALEAGAAAFFRKPVSATVISAKIDELSATVLPRGGAPGRSLVN
;
A
#
# COMPACT_ATOMS: atom_id res chain seq x y z
N ASP A 1 -46.22 36.53 -1.39
CA ASP A 1 -45.30 37.19 -2.34
C ASP A 1 -43.82 37.18 -2.00
N ALA A 2 -43.37 37.43 -0.76
CA ALA A 2 -41.93 37.53 -0.45
C ALA A 2 -41.19 36.18 -0.19
N ALA A 3 -41.87 35.04 -0.34
CA ALA A 3 -41.27 33.72 -0.11
C ALA A 3 -40.30 33.35 -1.25
N ARG A 4 -39.16 32.75 -0.90
CA ARG A 4 -38.20 32.18 -1.86
C ARG A 4 -38.71 30.88 -2.49
N GLU A 5 -39.55 30.16 -1.76
CA GLU A 5 -40.23 28.98 -2.28
C GLU A 5 -41.25 29.38 -3.34
N ARG A 6 -41.41 28.53 -4.34
CA ARG A 6 -42.33 28.77 -5.43
C ARG A 6 -43.67 28.20 -5.02
N ILE A 7 -44.70 29.03 -4.99
CA ILE A 7 -46.02 28.67 -4.48
C ILE A 7 -47.05 28.97 -5.56
N LEU A 8 -47.86 27.96 -5.89
CA LEU A 8 -48.96 28.03 -6.83
C LEU A 8 -50.20 27.39 -6.19
N ILE A 9 -51.38 28.00 -6.41
CA ILE A 9 -52.65 27.50 -5.88
C ILE A 9 -53.65 27.37 -7.02
N GLU A 10 -54.28 26.21 -7.11
CA GLU A 10 -55.43 25.94 -7.96
C GLU A 10 -56.73 25.96 -7.16
N ASP A 11 -57.81 26.42 -7.79
CA ASP A 11 -59.17 26.25 -7.28
C ASP A 11 -59.72 24.84 -7.58
N ALA A 12 -60.98 24.60 -7.21
CA ALA A 12 -61.66 23.32 -7.42
C ALA A 12 -61.90 22.98 -8.90
N ASP A 13 -61.79 23.96 -9.81
CA ASP A 13 -61.97 23.80 -11.26
C ASP A 13 -60.62 23.60 -11.99
N GLU A 14 -59.55 23.27 -11.25
CA GLU A 14 -58.17 23.12 -11.75
C GLU A 14 -57.64 24.40 -12.43
N ARG A 15 -58.12 25.58 -11.99
CA ARG A 15 -57.63 26.89 -12.47
C ARG A 15 -56.71 27.52 -11.45
N ILE A 16 -55.60 28.06 -11.94
CA ILE A 16 -54.64 28.75 -11.07
C ILE A 16 -55.31 30.00 -10.50
N SER A 17 -55.55 30.03 -9.20
CA SER A 17 -56.11 31.18 -8.49
C SER A 17 -55.02 32.11 -7.94
N TYR A 18 -53.81 31.59 -7.69
CA TYR A 18 -52.68 32.36 -7.18
C TYR A 18 -51.34 31.75 -7.58
N ALA A 19 -50.35 32.61 -7.86
CA ALA A 19 -48.95 32.23 -8.00
C ALA A 19 -48.06 33.38 -7.49
N ASN A 20 -47.11 33.07 -6.60
CA ASN A 20 -46.20 34.09 -6.08
C ASN A 20 -45.15 34.50 -7.14
N VAL A 21 -44.39 35.58 -6.87
CA VAL A 21 -43.34 36.08 -7.79
C VAL A 21 -42.35 34.98 -8.17
N ALA A 22 -41.82 34.24 -7.19
CA ALA A 22 -40.86 33.16 -7.43
C ALA A 22 -41.40 32.05 -8.36
N ALA A 23 -42.66 31.64 -8.21
CA ALA A 23 -43.29 30.66 -9.08
C ALA A 23 -43.46 31.19 -10.52
N ARG A 24 -43.86 32.47 -10.66
CA ARG A 24 -44.07 33.09 -11.98
C ARG A 24 -42.79 33.28 -12.77
N ASP A 25 -41.67 33.56 -12.09
CA ASP A 25 -40.36 33.72 -12.72
C ASP A 25 -39.73 32.38 -13.12
N ASP A 26 -40.09 31.29 -12.44
CA ASP A 26 -39.55 29.95 -12.67
C ASP A 26 -40.31 29.17 -13.76
N LEU A 27 -41.64 29.26 -13.74
CA LEU A 27 -42.51 28.78 -14.81
C LEU A 27 -42.20 29.65 -16.03
N LEU A 28 -41.72 29.06 -17.13
CA LEU A 28 -41.32 29.76 -18.35
C LEU A 28 -42.54 30.36 -19.10
N VAL A 29 -43.28 31.27 -18.47
CA VAL A 29 -44.53 31.82 -18.99
C VAL A 29 -44.27 33.11 -19.75
N ALA A 30 -44.88 33.25 -20.93
CA ALA A 30 -44.68 34.41 -21.81
C ALA A 30 -45.20 35.75 -21.25
N SER A 31 -46.05 35.74 -20.21
CA SER A 31 -46.54 36.96 -19.54
C SER A 31 -47.07 36.65 -18.12
N PRO A 32 -46.66 37.41 -17.08
CA PRO A 32 -47.17 37.29 -15.71
C PRO A 32 -48.69 37.53 -15.57
N ALA A 33 -49.32 38.21 -16.54
CA ALA A 33 -50.74 38.56 -16.52
C ALA A 33 -51.66 37.41 -17.00
N GLY A 34 -51.11 36.33 -17.55
CA GLY A 34 -51.89 35.20 -18.10
C GLY A 34 -51.92 33.93 -17.24
N ILE A 35 -51.29 33.94 -16.06
CA ILE A 35 -51.15 32.74 -15.22
C ILE A 35 -52.42 32.46 -14.42
N VAL A 36 -52.99 33.50 -13.80
CA VAL A 36 -54.23 33.37 -13.02
C VAL A 36 -55.40 33.11 -13.96
N GLY A 37 -56.19 32.08 -13.69
CA GLY A 37 -57.30 31.59 -14.54
C GLY A 37 -56.89 30.57 -15.61
N SER A 38 -55.58 30.30 -15.78
CA SER A 38 -55.09 29.28 -16.71
C SER A 38 -55.07 27.88 -16.08
N ASP A 39 -55.04 26.85 -16.93
CA ASP A 39 -54.86 25.46 -16.52
C ASP A 39 -53.36 25.19 -16.28
N PHE A 40 -53.01 24.62 -15.14
CA PHE A 40 -51.62 24.31 -14.76
C PHE A 40 -50.86 23.48 -15.80
N LYS A 41 -51.52 22.53 -16.46
CA LYS A 41 -50.94 21.70 -17.54
C LYS A 41 -50.49 22.54 -18.74
N THR A 42 -51.09 23.72 -18.92
CA THR A 42 -50.75 24.62 -20.02
C THR A 42 -49.60 25.58 -19.68
N VAL A 43 -49.37 25.81 -18.38
CA VAL A 43 -48.44 26.79 -17.82
C VAL A 43 -47.10 26.17 -17.43
N ILE A 44 -47.09 24.93 -16.92
CA ILE A 44 -45.85 24.17 -16.78
C ILE A 44 -45.35 23.80 -18.16
N ARG A 45 -44.36 24.55 -18.65
CA ARG A 45 -43.61 24.22 -19.86
C ARG A 45 -42.14 24.16 -19.52
N GLY A 46 -41.49 23.09 -19.97
CA GLY A 46 -40.05 22.93 -19.88
C GLY A 46 -39.54 22.13 -18.68
N TYR A 47 -40.37 21.25 -18.11
CA TYR A 47 -39.92 20.20 -17.18
C TYR A 47 -40.33 18.84 -17.75
N GLU A 48 -39.37 18.10 -18.31
CA GLU A 48 -39.66 16.75 -18.82
C GLU A 48 -40.11 15.86 -17.66
N GLY A 49 -41.32 15.30 -17.78
CA GLY A 49 -41.93 14.45 -16.74
C GLY A 49 -43.09 15.08 -15.96
N ILE A 50 -43.30 16.40 -16.04
CA ILE A 50 -44.51 17.11 -15.51
C ILE A 50 -45.35 17.71 -16.65
N ASP A 51 -44.96 17.50 -17.92
CA ASP A 51 -45.65 18.04 -19.10
C ASP A 51 -47.14 17.63 -19.24
N SER A 52 -47.62 16.67 -18.43
CA SER A 52 -49.02 16.23 -18.36
C SER A 52 -49.65 16.40 -16.96
N GLY A 53 -49.03 17.21 -16.10
CA GLY A 53 -49.36 17.38 -14.68
C GLY A 53 -48.52 16.49 -13.75
N LEU A 54 -48.82 16.53 -12.45
CA LEU A 54 -48.10 15.75 -11.43
C LEU A 54 -48.08 14.24 -11.75
N PRO A 55 -46.97 13.52 -11.50
CA PRO A 55 -46.93 12.07 -11.59
C PRO A 55 -48.09 11.37 -10.88
N ALA A 56 -48.59 10.26 -11.44
CA ALA A 56 -49.77 9.56 -10.94
C ALA A 56 -49.68 9.16 -9.45
N ARG A 57 -48.48 8.81 -8.97
CA ARG A 57 -48.22 8.51 -7.54
C ARG A 57 -48.49 9.69 -6.61
N ILE A 58 -48.11 10.91 -7.02
CA ILE A 58 -48.30 12.12 -6.22
C ILE A 58 -49.78 12.48 -6.22
N ARG A 59 -50.44 12.41 -7.39
CA ARG A 59 -51.90 12.62 -7.49
C ARG A 59 -52.67 11.65 -6.59
N HIS A 60 -52.29 10.38 -6.60
CA HIS A 60 -52.89 9.37 -5.74
C HIS A 60 -52.70 9.74 -4.25
N ALA A 61 -51.46 9.97 -3.80
CA ALA A 61 -51.17 10.35 -2.42
C ALA A 61 -51.94 11.60 -1.96
N VAL A 62 -51.99 12.65 -2.77
CA VAL A 62 -52.75 13.87 -2.44
C VAL A 62 -54.26 13.58 -2.37
N SER A 63 -54.79 12.70 -3.24
CA SER A 63 -56.22 12.35 -3.20
C SER A 63 -56.61 11.48 -2.01
N THR A 64 -55.70 10.63 -1.50
CA THR A 64 -55.97 9.70 -0.40
C THR A 64 -55.60 10.28 0.96
N GLU A 65 -54.49 11.01 1.05
CA GLU A 65 -53.87 11.51 2.29
C GLU A 65 -54.02 13.03 2.46
N GLY A 66 -54.58 13.73 1.46
CA GLY A 66 -54.77 15.18 1.47
C GLY A 66 -53.49 15.99 1.29
N HIS A 67 -52.31 15.34 1.26
CA HIS A 67 -51.02 15.99 1.09
C HIS A 67 -49.95 15.02 0.56
N TRP A 68 -48.83 15.56 0.07
CA TRP A 68 -47.63 14.81 -0.28
C TRP A 68 -46.41 15.73 -0.18
N ALA A 69 -45.29 15.23 0.33
CA ALA A 69 -44.02 15.96 0.36
C ALA A 69 -42.86 15.02 0.02
N GLY A 70 -42.00 15.41 -0.91
CA GLY A 70 -40.86 14.60 -1.35
C GLY A 70 -39.95 15.32 -2.34
N SER A 71 -38.82 14.71 -2.66
CA SER A 71 -37.87 15.21 -3.67
C SER A 71 -38.00 14.39 -4.95
N GLU A 72 -37.97 15.05 -6.10
CA GLU A 72 -38.07 14.43 -7.42
C GLU A 72 -37.11 15.11 -8.39
N THR A 73 -36.53 14.30 -9.28
CA THR A 73 -35.59 14.79 -10.29
C THR A 73 -36.33 15.12 -11.58
N PHE A 74 -36.10 16.31 -12.13
CA PHE A 74 -36.69 16.74 -13.39
C PHE A 74 -35.65 17.37 -14.32
N THR A 75 -35.82 17.18 -15.62
CA THR A 75 -34.97 17.81 -16.64
C THR A 75 -35.59 19.14 -17.05
N ARG A 76 -34.82 20.23 -16.96
CA ARG A 76 -35.30 21.55 -17.38
C ARG A 76 -34.99 21.80 -18.87
N ARG A 77 -35.99 22.15 -19.67
CA ARG A 77 -35.89 22.52 -21.10
C ARG A 77 -35.35 23.95 -21.30
N SER A 78 -34.29 24.29 -20.57
CA SER A 78 -33.40 25.38 -20.98
C SER A 78 -32.37 24.81 -21.96
N GLY A 79 -31.77 25.64 -22.82
CA GLY A 79 -30.90 25.23 -23.94
C GLY A 79 -29.68 24.34 -23.61
N ASN A 80 -29.39 24.10 -22.34
CA ASN A 80 -28.32 23.20 -21.87
C ASN A 80 -28.78 21.79 -21.42
N GLY A 81 -30.08 21.54 -21.23
CA GLY A 81 -30.59 20.21 -20.85
C GLY A 81 -30.18 19.70 -19.46
N ASP A 82 -29.81 20.60 -18.54
CA ASP A 82 -29.36 20.23 -17.19
C ASP A 82 -30.50 19.63 -16.33
N LEU A 83 -30.15 18.60 -15.55
CA LEU A 83 -31.01 17.96 -14.54
C LEU A 83 -31.02 18.79 -13.25
N GLY A 84 -32.21 19.19 -12.80
CA GLY A 84 -32.44 19.82 -11.50
C GLY A 84 -33.14 18.85 -10.55
N ILE A 85 -32.77 18.91 -9.26
CA ILE A 85 -33.49 18.21 -8.21
C ILE A 85 -34.44 19.22 -7.56
N LEU A 86 -35.74 18.95 -7.68
CA LEU A 86 -36.77 19.80 -7.11
C LEU A 86 -37.43 19.09 -5.95
N ARG A 87 -37.56 19.79 -4.84
CA ARG A 87 -38.36 19.32 -3.71
C ARG A 87 -39.77 19.86 -3.89
N PHE A 88 -40.75 18.97 -3.89
CA PHE A 88 -42.16 19.30 -4.08
C PHE A 88 -42.94 18.99 -2.82
N ALA A 89 -43.88 19.88 -2.51
CA ALA A 89 -44.88 19.64 -1.50
C ALA A 89 -46.24 20.10 -2.02
N VAL A 90 -47.25 19.25 -1.87
CA VAL A 90 -48.57 19.42 -2.46
C VAL A 90 -49.62 19.17 -1.39
N TRP A 91 -50.62 20.03 -1.30
CA TRP A 91 -51.72 19.90 -0.34
C TRP A 91 -53.06 20.15 -1.01
N ARG A 92 -54.09 19.44 -0.57
CA ARG A 92 -55.46 19.72 -0.94
C ARG A 92 -56.07 20.70 0.06
N THR A 93 -56.81 21.69 -0.41
CA THR A 93 -57.53 22.63 0.45
C THR A 93 -58.91 22.10 0.80
N ASP A 94 -59.47 22.56 1.91
CA ASP A 94 -60.84 22.24 2.32
C ASP A 94 -61.89 22.72 1.30
N THR A 95 -61.55 23.73 0.50
CA THR A 95 -62.39 24.27 -0.58
C THR A 95 -62.32 23.45 -1.88
N GLY A 96 -61.55 22.34 -1.89
CA GLY A 96 -61.40 21.46 -3.04
C GLY A 96 -60.29 21.84 -4.02
N GLY A 97 -59.53 22.91 -3.75
CA GLY A 97 -58.37 23.33 -4.52
C GLY A 97 -57.07 22.62 -4.12
N THR A 98 -55.96 22.98 -4.77
CA THR A 98 -54.65 22.35 -4.55
C THR A 98 -53.55 23.40 -4.42
N ILE A 99 -52.71 23.29 -3.39
CA ILE A 99 -51.52 24.12 -3.18
C ILE A 99 -50.29 23.32 -3.61
N TYR A 100 -49.48 23.90 -4.47
CA TYR A 100 -48.21 23.37 -4.96
C TYR A 100 -47.08 24.26 -4.46
N MET A 101 -46.09 23.64 -3.85
CA MET A 101 -44.86 24.28 -3.43
C MET A 101 -43.66 23.53 -4.01
N TRP A 102 -42.69 24.27 -4.55
CA TRP A 102 -41.42 23.66 -4.93
C TRP A 102 -40.21 24.55 -4.70
N SER A 103 -39.09 23.92 -4.40
CA SER A 103 -37.78 24.53 -4.27
C SER A 103 -36.76 23.79 -5.13
N ASP A 104 -35.79 24.53 -5.67
CA ASP A 104 -34.64 23.93 -6.34
C ASP A 104 -33.61 23.61 -5.27
N VAL A 105 -33.38 22.33 -5.04
CA VAL A 105 -32.48 21.80 -4.01
C VAL A 105 -31.26 21.13 -4.64
N THR A 106 -30.99 21.39 -5.92
CA THR A 106 -29.93 20.72 -6.67
C THR A 106 -28.56 20.87 -6.01
N ASP A 107 -28.22 22.09 -5.57
CA ASP A 107 -26.93 22.37 -4.94
C ASP A 107 -26.83 21.77 -3.53
N GLU A 108 -27.93 21.81 -2.77
CA GLU A 108 -28.04 21.27 -1.43
C GLU A 108 -27.88 19.75 -1.42
N GLU A 109 -28.61 19.04 -2.29
CA GLU A 109 -28.54 17.58 -2.43
C GLU A 109 -27.15 17.14 -2.94
N LYS A 110 -26.56 17.88 -3.90
CA LYS A 110 -25.17 17.64 -4.34
C LYS A 110 -24.18 17.83 -3.20
N GLN A 111 -24.37 18.82 -2.34
CA GLN A 111 -23.50 19.07 -1.19
C GLN A 111 -23.66 17.99 -0.13
N GLU A 112 -24.90 17.63 0.23
CA GLU A 112 -25.18 16.55 1.17
C GLU A 112 -24.60 15.22 0.69
N GLN A 113 -24.75 14.89 -0.60
CA GLN A 113 -24.18 13.66 -1.16
C GLN A 113 -22.64 13.69 -1.08
N ARG A 114 -22.00 14.81 -1.42
CA ARG A 114 -20.54 14.97 -1.27
C ARG A 114 -20.09 14.81 0.19
N GLU A 115 -20.84 15.38 1.13
CA GLU A 115 -20.54 15.23 2.56
C GLU A 115 -20.68 13.78 3.04
N ARG A 116 -21.72 13.08 2.60
CA ARG A 116 -21.90 11.64 2.89
C ARG A 116 -20.74 10.82 2.31
N ASP A 117 -20.41 11.03 1.03
CA ASP A 117 -19.29 10.34 0.38
C ASP A 117 -17.95 10.62 1.10
N LEU A 118 -17.71 11.85 1.55
CA LEU A 118 -16.52 12.22 2.32
C LEU A 118 -16.51 11.58 3.71
N ARG A 119 -17.65 11.53 4.41
CA ARG A 119 -17.78 10.85 5.70
C ARG A 119 -17.50 9.37 5.58
N ASP A 120 -18.04 8.71 4.56
CA ASP A 120 -17.82 7.28 4.32
C ASP A 120 -16.34 7.00 3.99
N LYS A 121 -15.72 7.83 3.14
CA LYS A 121 -14.28 7.76 2.87
C LYS A 121 -13.44 7.96 4.13
N LEU A 122 -13.81 8.92 4.97
CA LEU A 122 -13.10 9.23 6.22
C LEU A 122 -13.28 8.12 7.26
N ALA A 123 -14.47 7.52 7.36
CA ALA A 123 -14.72 6.37 8.22
C ALA A 123 -13.92 5.15 7.77
N GLN A 124 -13.86 4.89 6.45
CA GLN A 124 -13.03 3.83 5.88
C GLN A 124 -11.54 4.08 6.12
N ALA A 125 -11.06 5.31 5.94
CA ALA A 125 -9.67 5.67 6.21
C ALA A 125 -9.28 5.44 7.68
N LYS A 126 -10.11 5.91 8.63
CA LYS A 126 -9.91 5.68 10.07
C LYS A 126 -9.91 4.20 10.44
N LYS A 127 -10.77 3.40 9.80
CA LYS A 127 -10.82 1.95 10.02
C LYS A 127 -9.54 1.29 9.55
N THR A 128 -9.04 1.64 8.35
CA THR A 128 -7.78 1.12 7.81
C THR A 128 -6.58 1.56 8.66
N GLU A 129 -6.55 2.80 9.14
CA GLU A 129 -5.51 3.33 10.04
C GLU A 129 -5.46 2.56 11.37
N ALA A 130 -6.62 2.35 12.01
CA ALA A 130 -6.69 1.58 13.26
C ALA A 130 -6.29 0.11 13.06
N LEU A 131 -6.70 -0.51 11.96
CA LEU A 131 -6.27 -1.87 11.58
C LEU A 131 -4.77 -1.93 11.33
N GLY A 132 -4.19 -0.90 10.69
CA GLY A 132 -2.76 -0.81 10.43
C GLY A 132 -1.95 -0.70 11.72
N SER A 133 -2.23 0.29 12.57
CA SER A 133 -1.48 0.46 13.84
C SER A 133 -1.53 -0.80 14.72
N LEU A 134 -2.69 -1.44 14.80
CA LEU A 134 -2.90 -2.65 15.59
C LEU A 134 -2.21 -3.87 14.97
N ALA A 135 -2.22 -3.98 13.65
CA ALA A 135 -1.49 -5.02 12.91
C ALA A 135 0.03 -4.89 13.04
N GLY A 136 0.59 -3.68 13.11
CA GLY A 136 2.03 -3.45 13.27
C GLY A 136 2.55 -3.93 14.63
N GLY A 137 1.85 -3.56 15.71
CA GLY A 137 2.21 -4.02 17.06
C GLY A 137 2.06 -5.54 17.23
N ILE A 138 0.94 -6.10 16.76
CA ILE A 138 0.73 -7.55 16.80
C ILE A 138 1.76 -8.30 15.95
N ALA A 139 2.12 -7.76 14.79
CA ALA A 139 3.11 -8.37 13.91
C ALA A 139 4.52 -8.39 14.51
N HIS A 140 4.90 -7.32 15.22
CA HIS A 140 6.13 -7.29 15.99
C HIS A 140 6.17 -8.46 17.00
N ASP A 141 5.13 -8.60 17.82
CA ASP A 141 5.05 -9.67 18.82
C ASP A 141 5.08 -11.08 18.21
N PHE A 142 4.43 -11.28 17.06
CA PHE A 142 4.50 -12.55 16.35
C PHE A 142 5.89 -12.84 15.78
N ASN A 143 6.56 -11.84 15.21
CA ASN A 143 7.91 -12.03 14.68
C ASN A 143 8.88 -12.46 15.77
N ASN A 144 8.80 -11.87 16.97
CA ASN A 144 9.67 -12.26 18.08
C ASN A 144 9.52 -13.75 18.44
N ILE A 145 8.27 -14.22 18.54
CA ILE A 145 7.98 -15.63 18.83
C ILE A 145 8.46 -16.55 17.68
N ILE A 146 8.19 -16.16 16.43
CA ILE A 146 8.57 -16.98 15.26
C ILE A 146 10.09 -17.05 15.12
N SER A 147 10.79 -15.93 15.33
CA SER A 147 12.25 -15.86 15.27
C SER A 147 12.91 -16.74 16.33
N ALA A 148 12.41 -16.74 17.56
CA ALA A 148 12.90 -17.63 18.62
C ALA A 148 12.71 -19.12 18.25
N ILE A 149 11.51 -19.50 17.80
CA ILE A 149 11.22 -20.88 17.38
C ILE A 149 12.11 -21.28 16.19
N GLN A 150 12.27 -20.40 15.22
CA GLN A 150 13.08 -20.64 14.03
C GLN A 150 14.56 -20.84 14.40
N SER A 151 15.09 -20.00 15.28
CA SER A 151 16.48 -20.09 15.74
C SER A 151 16.75 -21.43 16.43
N PHE A 152 15.94 -21.81 17.43
CA PHE A 152 16.10 -23.11 18.10
C PHE A 152 15.94 -24.29 17.14
N ALA A 153 15.05 -24.18 16.14
CA ALA A 153 14.88 -25.23 15.13
C ALA A 153 16.10 -25.35 14.20
N GLN A 154 16.75 -24.23 13.85
CA GLN A 154 18.00 -24.24 13.08
C GLN A 154 19.15 -24.88 13.89
N LEU A 155 19.30 -24.53 15.17
CA LEU A 155 20.28 -25.16 16.04
C LEU A 155 20.02 -26.65 16.26
N LEU A 156 18.75 -27.02 16.39
CA LEU A 156 18.35 -28.42 16.48
C LEU A 156 18.69 -29.18 15.19
N SER A 157 18.50 -28.55 14.03
CA SER A 157 18.86 -29.13 12.73
C SER A 157 20.37 -29.40 12.62
N ILE A 158 21.21 -28.46 13.07
CA ILE A 158 22.67 -28.61 13.11
C ILE A 158 23.07 -29.76 14.07
N LYS A 159 22.50 -29.81 15.27
CA LYS A 159 22.82 -30.85 16.27
C LYS A 159 22.34 -32.24 15.87
N LEU A 160 21.30 -32.32 15.05
CA LEU A 160 20.72 -33.56 14.55
C LEU A 160 21.30 -33.96 13.18
N GLU A 161 22.38 -33.34 12.72
CA GLU A 161 22.96 -33.66 11.41
C GLU A 161 23.27 -35.16 11.28
N GLY A 162 22.63 -35.82 10.31
CA GLY A 162 22.72 -37.26 10.08
C GLY A 162 21.79 -38.13 10.95
N ASP A 163 21.04 -37.54 11.88
CA ASP A 163 19.97 -38.21 12.64
C ASP A 163 18.65 -38.21 11.84
N HIS A 164 17.85 -39.28 11.96
CA HIS A 164 16.57 -39.38 11.26
C HIS A 164 15.57 -38.28 11.67
N ASN A 165 15.77 -37.65 12.83
CA ASN A 165 14.93 -36.59 13.37
C ASN A 165 15.29 -35.20 12.83
N GLN A 166 16.40 -35.04 12.10
CA GLN A 166 16.78 -33.78 11.43
C GLN A 166 15.63 -33.22 10.59
N SER A 167 14.91 -34.11 9.90
CA SER A 167 13.75 -33.76 9.08
C SER A 167 12.61 -33.08 9.84
N TYR A 168 12.47 -33.31 11.15
CA TYR A 168 11.48 -32.59 11.97
C TYR A 168 11.91 -31.16 12.26
N ALA A 169 13.21 -30.95 12.54
CA ALA A 169 13.77 -29.62 12.75
C ALA A 169 13.65 -28.75 11.49
N GLU A 170 14.01 -29.30 10.32
CA GLU A 170 13.87 -28.62 9.02
C GLU A 170 12.41 -28.25 8.71
N ARG A 171 11.45 -29.11 9.07
CA ARG A 171 10.02 -28.82 8.92
C ARG A 171 9.54 -27.70 9.84
N ILE A 172 10.10 -27.57 11.04
CA ILE A 172 9.79 -26.45 11.95
C ILE A 172 10.34 -25.15 11.35
N VAL A 173 11.58 -25.15 10.85
CA VAL A 173 12.18 -23.99 10.16
C VAL A 173 11.31 -23.54 8.98
N THR A 174 10.95 -24.48 8.10
CA THR A 174 10.06 -24.21 6.94
C THR A 174 8.71 -23.62 7.38
N SER A 175 8.19 -24.05 8.53
CA SER A 175 6.91 -23.53 9.06
C SER A 175 7.06 -22.11 9.61
N CYS A 176 8.19 -21.81 10.25
CA CYS A 176 8.50 -20.47 10.75
C CYS A 176 8.75 -19.48 9.61
N GLU A 177 9.39 -19.90 8.52
CA GLU A 177 9.56 -19.07 7.31
C GLU A 177 8.20 -18.70 6.69
N ARG A 178 7.27 -19.66 6.62
CA ARG A 178 5.89 -19.40 6.18
C ARG A 178 5.18 -18.43 7.12
N ALA A 179 5.29 -18.61 8.42
CA ALA A 179 4.69 -17.72 9.41
C ALA A 179 5.25 -16.29 9.31
N THR A 180 6.58 -16.15 9.17
CA THR A 180 7.25 -14.87 8.95
C THR A 180 6.75 -14.18 7.68
N SER A 181 6.55 -14.94 6.59
CA SER A 181 5.99 -14.40 5.34
C SER A 181 4.57 -13.86 5.55
N LEU A 182 3.72 -14.56 6.31
CA LEU A 182 2.37 -14.09 6.64
C LEU A 182 2.40 -12.80 7.47
N VAL A 183 3.29 -12.73 8.46
CA VAL A 183 3.45 -11.54 9.31
C VAL A 183 3.95 -10.34 8.49
N LYS A 184 4.93 -10.54 7.60
CA LYS A 184 5.41 -9.52 6.66
C LYS A 184 4.29 -8.97 5.76
N GLN A 185 3.38 -9.82 5.28
CA GLN A 185 2.21 -9.38 4.50
C GLN A 185 1.24 -8.53 5.33
N VAL A 186 1.03 -8.86 6.60
CA VAL A 186 0.21 -8.08 7.54
C VAL A 186 0.86 -6.74 7.88
N MET A 187 2.19 -6.71 8.08
CA MET A 187 2.95 -5.46 8.27
C MET A 187 2.94 -4.57 7.05
N ALA A 188 3.06 -5.14 5.85
CA ALA A 188 3.00 -4.37 4.61
C ALA A 188 1.62 -3.69 4.41
N PHE A 189 0.54 -4.32 4.89
CA PHE A 189 -0.79 -3.70 4.94
C PHE A 189 -0.85 -2.53 5.93
N SER A 190 -0.20 -2.68 7.09
CA SER A 190 -0.11 -1.67 8.14
C SER A 190 0.74 -0.45 7.72
N ALA A 191 1.86 -0.69 7.04
CA ALA A 191 2.83 0.33 6.65
C ALA A 191 2.41 1.20 5.44
N ALA A 192 1.27 0.89 4.80
CA ALA A 192 0.77 1.67 3.66
C ALA A 192 0.40 3.12 4.03
N GLY A 193 0.33 3.47 5.31
CA GLY A 193 -0.04 4.81 5.79
C GLY A 193 1.09 5.75 6.23
N SER A 194 2.31 5.28 6.50
CA SER A 194 3.33 6.09 7.24
C SER A 194 4.77 6.01 6.75
N ALA A 195 5.05 5.35 5.61
CA ALA A 195 6.42 5.21 5.14
C ALA A 195 6.92 6.48 4.43
N GLU A 196 8.09 6.98 4.84
CA GLU A 196 8.75 8.13 4.20
C GLU A 196 9.06 7.80 2.73
N ARG A 197 8.69 8.72 1.82
CA ARG A 197 8.97 8.61 0.38
C ARG A 197 10.27 9.35 0.10
N THR A 198 11.10 8.75 -0.73
CA THR A 198 12.33 9.38 -1.20
C THR A 198 12.40 9.32 -2.72
N ALA A 199 13.19 10.22 -3.30
CA ALA A 199 13.56 10.17 -4.71
C ALA A 199 14.43 8.93 -4.95
N ILE A 200 13.90 7.97 -5.71
CA ILE A 200 14.60 6.70 -5.97
C ILE A 200 14.56 6.38 -7.46
N ARG A 201 15.59 5.66 -7.91
CA ARG A 201 15.59 5.01 -9.21
C ARG A 201 15.18 3.56 -9.03
N VAL A 202 14.07 3.16 -9.67
CA VAL A 202 13.51 1.83 -9.47
C VAL A 202 14.46 0.72 -9.89
N SER A 203 15.21 0.90 -10.98
CA SER A 203 16.18 -0.10 -11.45
C SER A 203 17.22 -0.47 -10.38
N ASP A 204 17.59 0.46 -9.51
CA ASP A 204 18.67 0.29 -8.52
C ASP A 204 18.23 -0.58 -7.32
N HIS A 205 16.92 -0.90 -7.23
CA HIS A 205 16.34 -1.67 -6.12
C HIS A 205 15.71 -2.99 -6.55
N LEU A 206 15.79 -3.37 -7.83
CA LEU A 206 15.10 -4.56 -8.34
C LEU A 206 16.02 -5.73 -8.70
N GLU A 207 17.34 -5.51 -8.78
CA GLU A 207 18.29 -6.56 -9.19
C GLU A 207 18.29 -7.75 -8.22
N ASP A 208 18.48 -7.49 -6.92
CA ASP A 208 18.41 -8.51 -5.86
C ASP A 208 17.05 -9.23 -5.81
N VAL A 209 15.96 -8.50 -6.12
CA VAL A 209 14.61 -9.06 -6.17
C VAL A 209 14.50 -10.08 -7.29
N PHE A 210 15.09 -9.80 -8.45
CA PHE A 210 15.08 -10.73 -9.58
C PHE A 210 15.94 -11.96 -9.34
N GLU A 211 17.07 -11.81 -8.64
CA GLU A 211 17.86 -12.96 -8.21
C GLU A 211 17.06 -13.85 -7.26
N LEU A 212 16.39 -13.26 -6.26
CA LEU A 212 15.53 -14.00 -5.33
C LEU A 212 14.38 -14.70 -6.06
N VAL A 213 13.69 -14.00 -6.96
CA VAL A 213 12.60 -14.58 -7.77
C VAL A 213 13.14 -15.76 -8.56
N ARG A 214 14.26 -15.60 -9.29
CA ARG A 214 14.89 -16.68 -10.07
C ARG A 214 15.23 -17.90 -9.22
N ALA A 215 15.72 -17.70 -7.99
CA ALA A 215 16.03 -18.79 -7.07
C ALA A 215 14.79 -19.57 -6.61
N THR A 216 13.61 -18.96 -6.64
CA THR A 216 12.33 -19.58 -6.24
C THR A 216 11.52 -20.16 -7.41
N LEU A 217 11.96 -19.96 -8.66
CA LEU A 217 11.22 -20.45 -9.83
C LEU A 217 11.25 -21.97 -9.93
N PRO A 218 10.10 -22.61 -10.16
CA PRO A 218 10.06 -23.97 -10.68
C PRO A 218 10.81 -24.07 -12.02
N GLY A 219 11.47 -25.22 -12.28
CA GLY A 219 12.24 -25.41 -13.51
C GLY A 219 11.44 -25.39 -14.81
N ASN A 220 10.11 -25.29 -14.74
CA ASN A 220 9.19 -25.15 -15.88
C ASN A 220 8.79 -23.68 -16.17
N ILE A 221 9.29 -22.70 -15.43
CA ILE A 221 8.91 -21.29 -15.63
C ILE A 221 10.11 -20.48 -16.11
N ASP A 222 9.99 -19.89 -17.31
CA ASP A 222 10.97 -18.95 -17.85
C ASP A 222 10.72 -17.53 -17.28
N PHE A 223 11.79 -16.84 -16.89
CA PHE A 223 11.70 -15.50 -16.33
C PHE A 223 12.55 -14.50 -17.12
N THR A 224 11.92 -13.42 -17.60
CA THR A 224 12.59 -12.38 -18.38
C THR A 224 12.40 -10.99 -17.78
N THR A 225 13.42 -10.16 -17.93
CA THR A 225 13.45 -8.79 -17.40
C THR A 225 13.87 -7.82 -18.49
N ASP A 226 13.08 -6.77 -18.70
CA ASP A 226 13.36 -5.66 -19.63
C ASP A 226 13.19 -4.32 -18.89
N ILE A 227 14.20 -3.95 -18.12
CA ILE A 227 14.20 -2.72 -17.32
C ILE A 227 15.38 -1.85 -17.73
N PRO A 228 15.13 -0.60 -18.18
CA PRO A 228 16.20 0.33 -18.50
C PRO A 228 17.07 0.65 -17.28
N LEU A 229 18.39 0.49 -17.40
CA LEU A 229 19.40 0.86 -16.40
C LEU A 229 19.31 2.33 -15.94
N LYS A 230 18.74 3.21 -16.78
CA LYS A 230 18.47 4.61 -16.48
C LYS A 230 16.97 4.86 -16.41
N SER A 231 16.28 4.10 -15.56
CA SER A 231 14.88 4.38 -15.27
C SER A 231 14.71 5.79 -14.65
N PRO A 232 13.60 6.48 -14.92
CA PRO A 232 13.33 7.80 -14.34
C PRO A 232 13.16 7.71 -12.83
N VAL A 233 13.39 8.84 -12.16
CA VAL A 233 13.26 8.97 -10.71
C VAL A 233 11.79 9.06 -10.34
N ILE A 234 11.41 8.42 -9.24
CA ILE A 234 10.07 8.51 -8.65
C ILE A 234 10.18 8.82 -7.16
N GLU A 235 9.11 9.37 -6.58
CA GLU A 235 8.96 9.53 -5.14
C GLU A 235 8.28 8.28 -4.55
N ALA A 236 9.07 7.37 -3.98
CA ALA A 236 8.57 6.11 -3.48
C ALA A 236 9.39 5.61 -2.29
N ASN A 237 8.83 4.65 -1.56
CA ASN A 237 9.58 3.90 -0.57
C ASN A 237 10.24 2.67 -1.24
N PRO A 238 11.58 2.49 -1.20
CA PRO A 238 12.26 1.35 -1.82
C PRO A 238 11.68 -0.01 -1.40
N ALA A 239 11.40 -0.19 -0.12
CA ALA A 239 10.89 -1.46 0.41
C ALA A 239 9.48 -1.76 -0.12
N GLN A 240 8.63 -0.74 -0.31
CA GLN A 240 7.31 -0.92 -0.91
C GLN A 240 7.39 -1.32 -2.38
N ILE A 241 8.35 -0.78 -3.14
CA ILE A 241 8.59 -1.16 -4.54
C ILE A 241 9.05 -2.61 -4.64
N VAL A 242 10.03 -3.00 -3.82
CA VAL A 242 10.52 -4.38 -3.73
C VAL A 242 9.37 -5.35 -3.40
N GLN A 243 8.59 -5.03 -2.37
CA GLN A 243 7.47 -5.87 -1.95
C GLN A 243 6.37 -5.97 -3.01
N LEU A 244 6.09 -4.87 -3.72
CA LEU A 244 5.11 -4.82 -4.80
C LEU A 244 5.50 -5.78 -5.93
N ILE A 245 6.75 -5.68 -6.41
CA ILE A 245 7.25 -6.55 -7.49
C ILE A 245 7.27 -8.01 -7.04
N LEU A 246 7.79 -8.28 -5.83
CA LEU A 246 7.83 -9.63 -5.28
C LEU A 246 6.43 -10.25 -5.18
N ASN A 247 5.43 -9.50 -4.69
CA ASN A 247 4.05 -9.96 -4.59
C ASN A 247 3.46 -10.32 -5.97
N LEU A 248 3.71 -9.50 -6.99
CA LEU A 248 3.21 -9.75 -8.34
C LEU A 248 3.89 -10.97 -8.96
N CYS A 249 5.21 -11.13 -8.78
CA CYS A 249 5.95 -12.30 -9.26
C CYS A 249 5.49 -13.60 -8.57
N ILE A 250 5.34 -13.60 -7.24
CA ILE A 250 4.84 -14.78 -6.51
C ILE A 250 3.43 -15.15 -6.98
N ASN A 251 2.55 -14.17 -7.19
CA ASN A 251 1.21 -14.43 -7.71
C ASN A 251 1.25 -15.03 -9.12
N ALA A 252 2.17 -14.59 -9.98
CA ALA A 252 2.38 -15.17 -11.30
C ALA A 252 2.90 -16.61 -11.23
N ILE A 253 3.91 -16.88 -10.37
CA ILE A 253 4.45 -18.24 -10.13
C ILE A 253 3.33 -19.18 -9.69
N ASP A 254 2.56 -18.76 -8.68
CA ASP A 254 1.46 -19.56 -8.14
C ASP A 254 0.32 -19.79 -9.15
N ALA A 255 0.10 -18.83 -10.06
CA ALA A 255 -0.94 -18.93 -11.08
C ALA A 255 -0.56 -19.95 -12.18
N ILE A 256 0.71 -19.98 -12.59
CA ILE A 256 1.24 -20.95 -13.57
C ILE A 256 1.33 -22.34 -12.94
N GLY A 257 1.90 -22.44 -11.74
CA GLY A 257 2.13 -23.69 -11.02
C GLY A 257 3.15 -24.63 -11.69
N ASP A 258 3.27 -25.85 -11.17
CA ASP A 258 4.34 -26.79 -11.54
C ASP A 258 3.99 -27.68 -12.77
N SER A 259 2.80 -27.52 -13.33
CA SER A 259 2.21 -28.52 -14.25
C SER A 259 2.41 -28.23 -15.73
N GLN A 260 2.69 -26.98 -16.10
CA GLN A 260 2.87 -26.56 -17.50
C GLN A 260 4.05 -25.60 -17.64
N PRO A 261 4.73 -25.61 -18.80
CA PRO A 261 5.68 -24.55 -19.13
C PRO A 261 4.97 -23.20 -19.07
N GLY A 262 5.60 -22.22 -18.43
CA GLY A 262 5.07 -20.87 -18.36
C GLY A 262 6.16 -19.82 -18.44
N HIS A 263 5.73 -18.59 -18.54
CA HIS A 263 6.59 -17.44 -18.73
C HIS A 263 6.13 -16.28 -17.86
N ILE A 264 7.09 -15.68 -17.16
CA ILE A 264 6.91 -14.45 -16.40
C ILE A 264 7.84 -13.38 -16.98
N GLY A 265 7.27 -12.24 -17.36
CA GLY A 265 7.99 -11.09 -17.89
C GLY A 265 7.82 -9.87 -16.97
N VAL A 266 8.94 -9.25 -16.59
CA VAL A 266 8.95 -7.96 -15.89
C VAL A 266 9.54 -6.91 -16.82
N SER A 267 8.82 -5.80 -17.05
CA SER A 267 9.30 -4.72 -17.91
C SER A 267 9.04 -3.34 -17.32
N ALA A 268 9.86 -2.37 -17.70
CA ALA A 268 9.69 -0.97 -17.32
C ALA A 268 9.75 -0.06 -18.54
N ARG A 269 8.78 0.86 -18.67
CA ARG A 269 8.82 1.90 -19.71
C ARG A 269 8.33 3.24 -19.18
N THR A 270 8.68 4.31 -19.88
CA THR A 270 8.17 5.66 -19.58
C THR A 270 7.13 6.07 -20.62
N GLU A 271 6.03 6.66 -20.18
CA GLU A 271 4.97 7.12 -21.08
C GLU A 271 4.37 8.43 -20.55
N THR A 272 4.05 9.36 -21.47
CA THR A 272 3.27 10.56 -21.15
C THR A 272 1.89 10.40 -21.78
N PHE A 273 0.84 10.56 -20.98
CA PHE A 273 -0.52 10.28 -21.43
C PHE A 273 -1.23 11.53 -21.93
N ASP A 274 -1.82 11.47 -23.12
CA ASP A 274 -2.83 12.46 -23.53
C ASP A 274 -4.17 12.23 -22.79
N ALA A 275 -5.12 13.14 -22.93
CA ALA A 275 -6.42 13.04 -22.25
C ALA A 275 -7.20 11.76 -22.60
N ARG A 276 -7.06 11.27 -23.85
CA ARG A 276 -7.75 10.07 -24.31
C ARG A 276 -7.09 8.81 -23.75
N ALA A 277 -5.76 8.76 -23.72
CA ALA A 277 -4.99 7.66 -23.18
C ALA A 277 -5.12 7.57 -21.65
N ALA A 278 -5.08 8.70 -20.94
CA ALA A 278 -5.32 8.79 -19.51
C ALA A 278 -6.72 8.26 -19.11
N SER A 279 -7.76 8.57 -19.92
CA SER A 279 -9.13 8.11 -19.67
C SER A 279 -9.29 6.58 -19.64
N LYS A 280 -8.35 5.82 -20.24
CA LYS A 280 -8.34 4.35 -20.21
C LYS A 280 -7.94 3.79 -18.84
N PHE A 281 -7.22 4.57 -18.04
CA PHE A 281 -6.77 4.23 -16.69
C PHE A 281 -7.60 4.93 -15.60
N GLY A 282 -8.86 5.26 -15.87
CA GLY A 282 -9.76 5.72 -14.81
C GLY A 282 -10.27 4.54 -13.99
N SER A 283 -10.38 4.72 -12.67
CA SER A 283 -10.78 3.68 -11.72
C SER A 283 -12.02 2.89 -12.17
N GLY A 284 -11.99 1.57 -11.97
CA GLY A 284 -13.11 0.65 -12.22
C GLY A 284 -12.87 -0.38 -13.33
N PHE A 285 -13.92 -1.16 -13.60
CA PHE A 285 -13.93 -2.29 -14.54
C PHE A 285 -14.24 -1.85 -15.97
N ARG A 286 -13.51 -2.40 -16.96
CA ARG A 286 -13.70 -2.14 -18.39
C ARG A 286 -13.35 -3.35 -19.26
N GLN A 287 -14.01 -3.46 -20.42
CA GLN A 287 -13.65 -4.44 -21.43
C GLN A 287 -12.62 -3.85 -22.42
N VAL A 288 -11.56 -4.61 -22.71
CA VAL A 288 -10.47 -4.24 -23.61
C VAL A 288 -10.23 -5.31 -24.68
N LYS A 289 -9.63 -4.92 -25.81
CA LYS A 289 -9.45 -5.81 -26.98
C LYS A 289 -8.15 -6.62 -26.96
N SER A 290 -7.24 -6.32 -26.03
CA SER A 290 -5.89 -6.88 -26.02
C SER A 290 -5.27 -6.94 -24.63
N ILE A 291 -4.38 -7.90 -24.43
CA ILE A 291 -3.50 -8.04 -23.25
C ILE A 291 -2.07 -7.79 -23.73
N ALA A 292 -1.33 -6.88 -23.09
CA ALA A 292 0.05 -6.55 -23.47
C ALA A 292 0.26 -6.33 -25.00
N GLY A 293 -0.72 -5.72 -25.68
CA GLY A 293 -0.68 -5.46 -27.13
C GLY A 293 -1.07 -6.65 -28.04
N LYS A 294 -1.30 -7.85 -27.50
CA LYS A 294 -1.79 -9.02 -28.25
C LYS A 294 -3.32 -9.08 -28.21
N LYS A 295 -3.97 -9.29 -29.36
CA LYS A 295 -5.43 -9.44 -29.44
C LYS A 295 -5.89 -10.66 -28.62
N SER A 296 -6.83 -10.47 -27.71
CA SER A 296 -7.50 -11.59 -27.02
C SER A 296 -8.65 -12.09 -27.90
N ALA A 297 -8.73 -13.41 -28.09
CA ALA A 297 -9.81 -14.04 -28.85
C ALA A 297 -11.17 -13.92 -28.16
N ASN A 298 -11.20 -13.84 -26.83
CA ASN A 298 -12.42 -13.87 -26.01
C ASN A 298 -12.78 -12.48 -25.43
N GLY A 299 -12.07 -11.42 -25.84
CA GLY A 299 -12.08 -10.14 -25.13
C GLY A 299 -11.29 -10.22 -23.83
N ALA A 300 -10.61 -9.14 -23.46
CA ALA A 300 -9.87 -9.04 -22.22
C ALA A 300 -10.57 -8.08 -21.26
N HIS A 301 -10.36 -8.26 -19.97
CA HIS A 301 -10.94 -7.42 -18.93
C HIS A 301 -9.83 -6.61 -18.28
N GLN A 302 -10.13 -5.34 -18.02
CA GLN A 302 -9.25 -4.43 -17.33
C GLN A 302 -9.92 -3.92 -16.06
N PHE A 303 -9.21 -3.94 -14.94
CA PHE A 303 -9.64 -3.30 -13.70
C PHE A 303 -8.54 -2.39 -13.19
N VAL A 304 -8.91 -1.14 -12.91
CA VAL A 304 -7.97 -0.09 -12.54
C VAL A 304 -8.30 0.45 -11.15
N VAL A 305 -7.28 0.60 -10.31
CA VAL A 305 -7.35 1.26 -9.01
C VAL A 305 -6.43 2.48 -9.07
N GLY A 306 -7.01 3.67 -8.94
CA GLY A 306 -6.31 4.95 -9.14
C GLY A 306 -6.73 5.65 -10.44
N ASN A 307 -6.09 6.78 -10.73
CA ASN A 307 -6.32 7.57 -11.93
C ASN A 307 -4.99 8.11 -12.48
N VAL A 308 -4.92 8.24 -13.80
CA VAL A 308 -3.78 8.83 -14.51
C VAL A 308 -4.12 10.25 -14.95
N GLU A 309 -3.20 11.19 -14.72
CA GLU A 309 -3.34 12.59 -15.10
C GLU A 309 -2.84 12.82 -16.53
N ALA A 310 -3.64 13.52 -17.33
CA ALA A 310 -3.24 13.88 -18.69
C ALA A 310 -2.10 14.92 -18.68
N GLY A 311 -1.11 14.75 -19.55
CA GLY A 311 0.05 15.63 -19.67
C GLY A 311 1.19 15.32 -18.69
N ARG A 312 1.00 14.36 -17.77
CA ARG A 312 2.02 13.93 -16.81
C ARG A 312 2.74 12.67 -17.29
N ALA A 313 4.04 12.60 -17.03
CA ALA A 313 4.87 11.45 -17.35
C ALA A 313 4.85 10.41 -16.22
N TYR A 314 4.76 9.14 -16.59
CA TYR A 314 4.70 8.02 -15.66
C TYR A 314 5.74 6.95 -16.01
N LEU A 315 6.34 6.37 -14.97
CA LEU A 315 7.05 5.10 -15.04
C LEU A 315 6.02 3.97 -14.95
N ILE A 316 6.03 3.07 -15.92
CA ILE A 316 5.12 1.94 -16.00
C ILE A 316 5.91 0.66 -15.78
N LEU A 317 5.74 0.05 -14.62
CA LEU A 317 6.24 -1.29 -14.32
C LEU A 317 5.17 -2.31 -14.67
N SER A 318 5.50 -3.29 -15.51
CA SER A 318 4.58 -4.34 -15.92
C SER A 318 5.09 -5.71 -15.49
N VAL A 319 4.24 -6.50 -14.84
CA VAL A 319 4.47 -7.93 -14.57
C VAL A 319 3.43 -8.71 -15.34
N THR A 320 3.89 -9.55 -16.26
CA THR A 320 3.05 -10.36 -17.15
C THR A 320 3.32 -11.83 -16.93
N ASP A 321 2.26 -12.61 -16.77
CA ASP A 321 2.28 -14.07 -16.79
C ASP A 321 1.47 -14.59 -17.98
N ASP A 322 1.77 -15.80 -18.43
CA ASP A 322 0.99 -16.55 -19.42
C ASP A 322 0.15 -17.67 -18.80
N GLY A 323 -0.15 -17.55 -17.50
CA GLY A 323 -0.94 -18.52 -16.75
C GLY A 323 -2.41 -18.60 -17.18
N PRO A 324 -3.28 -19.20 -16.35
CA PRO A 324 -4.68 -19.44 -16.71
C PRO A 324 -5.52 -18.17 -16.86
N GLY A 325 -5.00 -17.01 -16.42
CA GLY A 325 -5.74 -15.75 -16.38
C GLY A 325 -6.94 -15.80 -15.42
N MET A 326 -7.78 -14.77 -15.46
CA MET A 326 -8.92 -14.64 -14.54
C MET A 326 -10.25 -14.48 -15.28
N PRO A 327 -11.32 -15.15 -14.83
CA PRO A 327 -12.66 -14.93 -15.33
C PRO A 327 -13.26 -13.63 -14.79
N THR A 328 -14.24 -13.07 -15.51
CA THR A 328 -14.77 -11.72 -15.30
C THR A 328 -15.28 -11.47 -13.88
N GLU A 329 -15.88 -12.49 -13.26
CA GLU A 329 -16.50 -12.43 -11.94
C GLU A 329 -15.50 -12.31 -10.79
N ILE A 330 -14.21 -12.45 -11.10
CA ILE A 330 -13.11 -12.40 -10.13
C ILE A 330 -12.37 -11.06 -10.24
N VAL A 331 -12.30 -10.49 -11.45
CA VAL A 331 -11.47 -9.30 -11.77
C VAL A 331 -11.86 -8.07 -10.96
N ASP A 332 -13.15 -7.88 -10.68
CA ASP A 332 -13.68 -6.76 -9.90
C ASP A 332 -13.37 -6.84 -8.40
N ARG A 333 -13.01 -8.04 -7.92
CA ARG A 333 -12.80 -8.33 -6.49
C ARG A 333 -11.37 -8.64 -6.11
N VAL A 334 -10.46 -8.78 -7.08
CA VAL A 334 -9.06 -9.19 -6.80
C VAL A 334 -8.28 -8.25 -5.88
N PHE A 335 -8.69 -6.97 -5.80
CA PHE A 335 -8.08 -5.99 -4.92
C PHE A 335 -8.81 -5.86 -3.57
N GLU A 336 -9.89 -6.62 -3.34
CA GLU A 336 -10.57 -6.67 -2.03
C GLU A 336 -9.69 -7.40 -0.99
N PRO A 337 -9.54 -6.84 0.22
CA PRO A 337 -8.83 -7.54 1.30
C PRO A 337 -9.45 -8.90 1.60
N PHE A 338 -8.61 -9.91 1.81
CA PHE A 338 -8.97 -11.31 2.13
C PHE A 338 -9.64 -12.08 0.99
N PHE A 339 -9.76 -11.50 -0.20
CA PHE A 339 -10.28 -12.22 -1.36
C PHE A 339 -9.19 -13.12 -1.96
N THR A 340 -9.48 -14.42 -2.07
CA THR A 340 -8.56 -15.41 -2.63
C THR A 340 -9.33 -16.53 -3.32
N THR A 341 -8.80 -16.99 -4.46
CA THR A 341 -9.29 -18.17 -5.19
C THR A 341 -8.50 -19.44 -4.82
N LYS A 342 -7.46 -19.31 -4.00
CA LYS A 342 -6.60 -20.43 -3.56
C LYS A 342 -7.27 -21.26 -2.45
N PRO A 343 -6.95 -22.56 -2.32
CA PRO A 343 -7.44 -23.42 -1.24
C PRO A 343 -7.18 -22.84 0.15
N LYS A 344 -8.06 -23.16 1.12
CA LYS A 344 -7.93 -22.73 2.52
C LYS A 344 -6.52 -23.05 3.06
N GLY A 345 -5.81 -22.03 3.52
CA GLY A 345 -4.46 -22.14 4.08
C GLY A 345 -3.29 -21.88 3.13
N ARG A 346 -3.54 -21.69 1.81
CA ARG A 346 -2.49 -21.34 0.83
C ARG A 346 -2.52 -19.89 0.31
N GLY A 347 -3.61 -19.17 0.50
CA GLY A 347 -3.72 -17.76 0.09
C GLY A 347 -4.37 -16.93 1.18
N THR A 348 -3.70 -15.86 1.59
CA THR A 348 -4.22 -14.87 2.55
C THR A 348 -5.25 -13.92 1.94
N GLY A 349 -5.20 -13.75 0.62
CA GLY A 349 -6.01 -12.76 -0.10
C GLY A 349 -5.65 -11.31 0.20
N LEU A 350 -4.50 -11.06 0.84
CA LEU A 350 -4.05 -9.71 1.19
C LEU A 350 -3.07 -9.10 0.18
N GLY A 351 -2.32 -9.93 -0.57
CA GLY A 351 -1.21 -9.47 -1.40
C GLY A 351 -1.57 -8.37 -2.41
N LEU A 352 -2.66 -8.56 -3.18
CA LEU A 352 -3.07 -7.56 -4.19
C LEU A 352 -3.69 -6.31 -3.55
N ALA A 353 -4.42 -6.44 -2.44
CA ALA A 353 -4.95 -5.31 -1.69
C ALA A 353 -3.83 -4.43 -1.09
N VAL A 354 -2.77 -5.06 -0.59
CA VAL A 354 -1.54 -4.39 -0.12
C VAL A 354 -0.85 -3.70 -1.28
N SER A 355 -0.68 -4.38 -2.42
CA SER A 355 -0.08 -3.80 -3.62
C SER A 355 -0.84 -2.56 -4.10
N ALA A 356 -2.18 -2.62 -4.17
CA ALA A 356 -2.99 -1.47 -4.55
C ALA A 356 -2.88 -0.31 -3.54
N SER A 357 -2.85 -0.62 -2.25
CA SER A 357 -2.69 0.38 -1.19
C SER A 357 -1.33 1.06 -1.24
N ALA A 358 -0.25 0.29 -1.45
CA ALA A 358 1.10 0.82 -1.63
C ALA A 358 1.20 1.72 -2.86
N VAL A 359 0.63 1.30 -3.99
CA VAL A 359 0.61 2.11 -5.22
C VAL A 359 -0.17 3.41 -5.03
N ALA A 360 -1.34 3.36 -4.39
CA ALA A 360 -2.10 4.56 -4.04
C ALA A 360 -1.31 5.47 -3.08
N ALA A 361 -0.62 4.87 -2.11
CA ALA A 361 0.28 5.56 -1.19
C ALA A 361 1.57 6.07 -1.85
N MET A 362 1.78 5.87 -3.16
CA MET A 362 2.82 6.53 -3.97
C MET A 362 2.22 7.54 -4.97
N GLY A 363 0.91 7.80 -4.90
CA GLY A 363 0.20 8.62 -5.89
C GLY A 363 0.10 7.96 -7.27
N GLY A 364 0.29 6.64 -7.34
CA GLY A 364 0.26 5.87 -8.57
C GLY A 364 -1.09 5.24 -8.87
N THR A 365 -1.13 4.48 -9.96
CA THR A 365 -2.27 3.70 -10.41
C THR A 365 -1.85 2.26 -10.66
N ILE A 366 -2.65 1.27 -10.25
CA ILE A 366 -2.44 -0.13 -10.61
C ILE A 366 -3.58 -0.60 -11.52
N ALA A 367 -3.23 -1.28 -12.60
CA ALA A 367 -4.17 -1.81 -13.59
C ALA A 367 -3.89 -3.29 -13.83
N LEU A 368 -4.91 -4.12 -13.66
CA LEU A 368 -4.91 -5.52 -14.09
C LEU A 368 -5.53 -5.61 -15.46
N THR A 369 -4.90 -6.29 -16.40
CA THR A 369 -5.50 -6.74 -17.66
C THR A 369 -5.36 -8.25 -17.79
N THR A 370 -6.46 -8.98 -17.96
CA THR A 370 -6.46 -10.45 -17.95
C THR A 370 -7.57 -11.03 -18.82
N SER A 371 -7.40 -12.28 -19.25
CA SER A 371 -8.43 -13.07 -19.94
C SER A 371 -8.22 -14.55 -19.61
N PRO A 372 -9.30 -15.34 -19.47
CA PRO A 372 -9.19 -16.79 -19.31
C PRO A 372 -8.35 -17.41 -20.44
N GLY A 373 -7.33 -18.20 -20.05
CA GLY A 373 -6.42 -18.90 -20.95
C GLY A 373 -5.40 -18.02 -21.67
N SER A 374 -5.20 -16.76 -21.25
CA SER A 374 -4.24 -15.84 -21.89
C SER A 374 -3.37 -15.09 -20.89
N GLY A 375 -3.30 -15.57 -19.65
CA GLY A 375 -2.51 -14.97 -18.58
C GLY A 375 -3.05 -13.64 -18.05
N SER A 376 -2.23 -12.98 -17.24
CA SER A 376 -2.53 -11.68 -16.65
C SER A 376 -1.37 -10.71 -16.84
N THR A 377 -1.68 -9.42 -16.86
CA THR A 377 -0.71 -8.33 -16.89
C THR A 377 -1.10 -7.29 -15.87
N PHE A 378 -0.26 -7.11 -14.86
CA PHE A 378 -0.35 -6.03 -13.90
C PHE A 378 0.53 -4.89 -14.36
N GLN A 379 -0.04 -3.69 -14.47
CA GLN A 379 0.68 -2.46 -14.78
C GLN A 379 0.59 -1.51 -13.60
N VAL A 380 1.73 -1.11 -13.07
CA VAL A 380 1.88 -0.12 -12.01
C VAL A 380 2.42 1.14 -12.64
N LEU A 381 1.63 2.21 -12.57
CA LEU A 381 1.94 3.52 -13.12
C LEU A 381 2.31 4.46 -11.97
N LEU A 382 3.57 4.88 -11.90
CA LEU A 382 4.11 5.76 -10.86
C LEU A 382 4.48 7.10 -11.49
N PRO A 383 4.05 8.23 -10.92
CA PRO A 383 4.40 9.54 -11.46
C PRO A 383 5.91 9.76 -11.39
N ILE A 384 6.50 10.22 -12.49
CA ILE A 384 7.91 10.58 -12.53
C ILE A 384 8.12 11.87 -11.73
N SER A 385 9.18 11.88 -10.93
CA SER A 385 9.62 13.05 -10.17
C SER A 385 10.55 13.91 -11.02
N ASP A 386 10.45 15.23 -10.85
CA ASP A 386 11.41 16.19 -11.39
C ASP A 386 12.66 16.31 -10.49
N ALA A 387 12.74 15.53 -9.40
CA ALA A 387 13.88 15.50 -8.50
C ALA A 387 15.12 14.89 -9.18
N ASP A 388 16.21 15.64 -9.19
CA ASP A 388 17.50 15.19 -9.72
C ASP A 388 18.21 14.34 -8.65
N LEU A 389 18.63 13.12 -9.01
CA LEU A 389 19.45 12.25 -8.15
C LEU A 389 20.92 12.73 -8.13
N SER A 390 21.14 14.02 -7.90
CA SER A 390 22.47 14.49 -7.52
C SER A 390 22.59 14.32 -6.01
N VAL A 391 23.21 13.20 -5.60
CA VAL A 391 23.95 12.95 -4.35
C VAL A 391 23.69 11.53 -3.82
N ASN A 392 24.76 10.74 -3.84
CA ASN A 392 25.06 9.50 -3.09
C ASN A 392 24.31 8.20 -3.42
N ALA A 393 24.97 7.35 -4.21
CA ALA A 393 24.84 5.89 -4.11
C ALA A 393 26.21 5.30 -3.68
N PRO A 394 26.29 4.48 -2.63
CA PRO A 394 27.45 3.63 -2.39
C PRO A 394 27.37 2.41 -3.31
N THR A 395 28.42 2.22 -4.12
CA THR A 395 28.65 1.02 -4.93
C THR A 395 29.22 -0.10 -4.05
N HIS A 396 28.55 -1.26 -3.99
CA HIS A 396 29.11 -2.48 -3.42
C HIS A 396 29.87 -3.26 -4.51
N GLU A 397 31.19 -3.35 -4.40
CA GLU A 397 32.01 -4.30 -5.14
C GLU A 397 32.11 -5.61 -4.33
N ASN A 398 31.84 -6.72 -5.01
CA ASN A 398 31.97 -8.08 -4.54
C ASN A 398 33.47 -8.49 -4.55
N THR A 399 34.01 -9.01 -3.46
CA THR A 399 35.30 -9.71 -3.50
C THR A 399 35.26 -10.93 -2.57
N GLN A 400 35.53 -12.09 -3.16
CA GLN A 400 35.67 -13.37 -2.49
C GLN A 400 37.07 -13.56 -1.84
N ALA A 401 37.06 -14.41 -0.81
CA ALA A 401 38.02 -15.49 -0.50
C ALA A 401 38.97 -15.35 0.71
N ASP A 402 38.82 -16.35 1.59
CA ASP A 402 39.82 -17.18 2.27
C ASP A 402 40.46 -16.85 3.64
N ASP A 403 40.49 -17.94 4.42
CA ASP A 403 41.32 -18.41 5.54
C ASP A 403 41.34 -17.74 6.93
N ALA A 404 40.68 -18.46 7.84
CA ALA A 404 40.98 -18.73 9.26
C ALA A 404 42.11 -17.94 9.93
N THR A 405 41.80 -16.70 10.29
CA THR A 405 42.28 -16.06 11.52
C THR A 405 41.06 -15.61 12.31
N ALA A 406 41.07 -15.68 13.65
CA ALA A 406 39.94 -15.21 14.44
C ALA A 406 39.66 -13.74 14.07
N ARG A 407 38.45 -13.46 13.54
CA ARG A 407 38.08 -12.21 12.87
C ARG A 407 37.86 -11.03 13.82
N GLY A 408 38.32 -11.17 15.07
CA GLY A 408 38.13 -10.20 16.15
C GLY A 408 36.97 -10.54 17.08
N ARG A 409 36.87 -9.78 18.15
CA ARG A 409 35.90 -9.92 19.23
C ARG A 409 34.78 -8.89 19.10
N VAL A 410 33.53 -9.38 19.15
CA VAL A 410 32.30 -8.62 18.97
C VAL A 410 31.52 -8.61 20.27
N MET A 411 31.15 -7.44 20.77
CA MET A 411 30.15 -7.31 21.85
C MET A 411 28.77 -7.15 21.22
N ILE A 412 27.79 -7.91 21.68
CA ILE A 412 26.40 -7.83 21.24
C ILE A 412 25.55 -7.39 22.43
N VAL A 413 24.84 -6.28 22.32
CA VAL A 413 24.01 -5.71 23.39
C VAL A 413 22.56 -5.71 22.96
N ASP A 414 21.76 -6.59 23.55
CA ASP A 414 20.34 -6.78 23.22
C ASP A 414 19.63 -7.38 24.44
N ASP A 415 18.54 -6.76 24.91
CA ASP A 415 17.78 -7.27 26.05
C ASP A 415 16.92 -8.49 25.69
N GLU A 416 16.76 -8.77 24.40
CA GLU A 416 16.13 -9.98 23.90
C GLU A 416 17.15 -11.14 23.86
N ILE A 417 17.25 -11.87 24.98
CA ILE A 417 18.23 -12.95 25.22
C ILE A 417 18.34 -13.92 24.04
N ASP A 418 17.21 -14.45 23.56
CA ASP A 418 17.19 -15.44 22.48
C ASP A 418 17.75 -14.88 21.16
N LEU A 419 17.52 -13.59 20.87
CA LEU A 419 18.01 -12.93 19.66
C LEU A 419 19.50 -12.62 19.75
N ALA A 420 19.95 -12.15 20.93
CA ALA A 420 21.36 -11.89 21.22
C ALA A 420 22.19 -13.17 21.10
N ASP A 421 21.70 -14.27 21.68
CA ASP A 421 22.37 -15.57 21.65
C ASP A 421 22.40 -16.15 20.23
N ALA A 422 21.31 -16.07 19.48
CA ALA A 422 21.26 -16.50 18.09
C ALA A 422 22.23 -15.72 17.19
N MET A 423 22.31 -14.39 17.36
CA MET A 423 23.24 -13.55 16.62
C MET A 423 24.69 -13.86 17.02
N SER A 424 24.95 -14.08 18.31
CA SER A 424 26.24 -14.48 18.85
C SER A 424 26.72 -15.79 18.21
N GLU A 425 25.90 -16.84 18.25
CA GLU A 425 26.25 -18.13 17.65
C GLU A 425 26.45 -18.01 16.12
N SER A 426 25.62 -17.23 15.43
CA SER A 426 25.72 -17.02 13.98
C SER A 426 26.98 -16.28 13.55
N LEU A 427 27.42 -15.29 14.33
CA LEU A 427 28.68 -14.58 14.09
C LEU A 427 29.90 -15.43 14.52
N ALA A 428 29.76 -16.25 15.55
CA ALA A 428 30.80 -17.21 15.95
C ALA A 428 31.07 -18.25 14.85
N LEU A 429 30.03 -18.74 14.17
CA LEU A 429 30.17 -19.60 12.99
C LEU A 429 30.92 -18.93 11.82
N GLN A 430 30.95 -17.60 11.78
CA GLN A 430 31.67 -16.84 10.78
C GLN A 430 33.10 -16.48 11.20
N GLY A 431 33.55 -16.94 12.37
CA GLY A 431 34.94 -16.80 12.85
C GLY A 431 35.18 -15.65 13.82
N PHE A 432 34.14 -14.97 14.31
CA PHE A 432 34.25 -13.94 15.35
C PHE A 432 34.23 -14.56 16.76
N GLU A 433 34.88 -13.91 17.73
CA GLU A 433 34.70 -14.22 19.14
C GLU A 433 33.58 -13.31 19.70
N THR A 434 32.43 -13.85 20.04
CA THR A 434 31.26 -13.03 20.41
C THR A 434 31.00 -13.07 21.92
N LEU A 435 30.53 -11.96 22.48
CA LEU A 435 29.96 -11.91 23.83
C LEU A 435 28.58 -11.24 23.78
N PRO A 436 27.48 -11.97 24.01
CA PRO A 436 26.18 -11.36 24.23
C PRO A 436 26.10 -10.77 25.64
N VAL A 437 25.51 -9.59 25.75
CA VAL A 437 25.26 -8.88 27.00
C VAL A 437 23.83 -8.34 26.96
N TYR A 438 23.04 -8.68 27.97
CA TYR A 438 21.59 -8.42 27.94
C TYR A 438 21.18 -7.17 28.72
N ASP A 439 22.13 -6.56 29.44
CA ASP A 439 21.92 -5.33 30.19
C ASP A 439 22.91 -4.25 29.70
N PRO A 440 22.43 -3.07 29.27
CA PRO A 440 23.30 -2.03 28.72
C PRO A 440 24.26 -1.42 29.75
N GLU A 441 23.96 -1.44 31.05
CA GLU A 441 24.86 -0.97 32.10
C GLU A 441 26.01 -1.97 32.33
N GLU A 442 25.70 -3.27 32.24
CA GLU A 442 26.71 -4.34 32.26
C GLU A 442 27.62 -4.25 31.03
N ALA A 443 27.04 -4.04 29.84
CA ALA A 443 27.79 -3.88 28.60
C ALA A 443 28.79 -2.72 28.69
N LEU A 444 28.34 -1.57 29.20
CA LEU A 444 29.20 -0.41 29.42
C LEU A 444 30.29 -0.66 30.46
N SER A 445 29.99 -1.41 31.53
CA SER A 445 30.94 -1.77 32.58
C SER A 445 32.03 -2.70 32.03
N LEU A 446 31.64 -3.73 31.27
CA LEU A 446 32.55 -4.65 30.58
C LEU A 446 33.40 -3.94 29.52
N PHE A 447 32.79 -3.01 28.77
CA PHE A 447 33.50 -2.21 27.78
C PHE A 447 34.56 -1.32 28.45
N ARG A 448 34.21 -0.58 29.51
CA ARG A 448 35.14 0.31 30.23
C ARG A 448 36.28 -0.44 30.92
N ALA A 449 36.06 -1.68 31.34
CA ALA A 449 37.09 -2.50 31.96
C ALA A 449 38.24 -2.84 31.00
N ASN A 450 37.95 -3.03 29.71
CA ASN A 450 38.95 -3.29 28.69
C ASN A 450 38.45 -2.85 27.29
N PRO A 451 38.50 -1.55 26.93
CA PRO A 451 37.94 -1.07 25.66
C PRO A 451 38.66 -1.60 24.41
N GLU A 452 39.93 -1.99 24.54
CA GLU A 452 40.82 -2.38 23.43
C GLU A 452 40.60 -3.81 22.93
N ILE A 453 39.99 -4.69 23.75
CA ILE A 453 39.75 -6.08 23.35
C ILE A 453 38.61 -6.19 22.33
N TRP A 454 37.72 -5.20 22.29
CA TRP A 454 36.56 -5.17 21.40
C TRP A 454 36.95 -4.60 20.05
N GLN A 455 36.60 -5.29 18.96
CA GLN A 455 36.80 -4.77 17.60
C GLN A 455 35.56 -4.07 17.08
N VAL A 456 34.37 -4.49 17.52
CA VAL A 456 33.11 -3.87 17.16
C VAL A 456 32.08 -4.13 18.26
N VAL A 457 31.17 -3.18 18.44
CA VAL A 457 29.98 -3.33 19.29
C VAL A 457 28.75 -3.33 18.40
N LEU A 458 27.86 -4.29 18.60
CA LEU A 458 26.56 -4.39 17.98
C LEU A 458 25.54 -4.10 19.09
N THR A 459 24.70 -3.07 18.96
CA THR A 459 23.73 -2.70 20.01
C THR A 459 22.32 -2.52 19.46
N ASP A 460 21.32 -3.00 20.21
CA ASP A 460 19.93 -2.64 19.98
C ASP A 460 19.71 -1.17 20.38
N GLN A 461 18.63 -0.58 19.86
CA GLN A 461 18.22 0.76 20.21
C GLN A 461 17.32 0.80 21.44
N VAL A 462 16.28 -0.04 21.49
CA VAL A 462 15.26 0.03 22.54
C VAL A 462 15.57 -1.01 23.59
N MET A 463 16.28 -0.58 24.64
CA MET A 463 16.62 -1.43 25.78
C MET A 463 16.13 -0.78 27.09
N PRO A 464 15.83 -1.58 28.13
CA PRO A 464 15.54 -1.09 29.47
C PRO A 464 16.70 -0.24 30.02
N LYS A 465 16.34 0.80 30.79
CA LYS A 465 17.26 1.75 31.47
C LYS A 465 18.03 2.70 30.54
N VAL A 466 18.76 2.19 29.56
CA VAL A 466 19.64 2.97 28.67
C VAL A 466 19.32 2.63 27.22
N ASN A 467 19.04 3.65 26.40
CA ASN A 467 18.81 3.44 24.97
C ASN A 467 20.14 3.28 24.19
N GLY A 468 20.08 2.63 23.02
CA GLY A 468 21.27 2.36 22.21
C GLY A 468 22.04 3.62 21.79
N LEU A 469 21.34 4.73 21.55
CA LEU A 469 22.00 6.01 21.20
C LEU A 469 22.82 6.59 22.36
N ALA A 470 22.31 6.52 23.59
CA ALA A 470 23.05 6.93 24.78
C ALA A 470 24.23 5.98 25.04
N LEU A 471 24.03 4.68 24.83
CA LEU A 471 25.10 3.69 24.96
C LEU A 471 26.25 3.95 23.98
N ILE A 472 25.94 4.26 22.71
CA ILE A 472 26.93 4.65 21.70
C ILE A 472 27.72 5.86 22.18
N ALA A 473 27.03 6.91 22.63
CA ALA A 473 27.68 8.15 23.09
C ALA A 473 28.63 7.89 24.27
N GLU A 474 28.25 7.04 25.23
CA GLU A 474 29.09 6.70 26.38
C GLU A 474 30.30 5.82 26.00
N MET A 475 30.11 4.85 25.10
CA MET A 475 31.21 4.01 24.61
C MET A 475 32.20 4.82 23.77
N LYS A 476 31.72 5.77 22.96
CA LYS A 476 32.56 6.68 22.18
C LYS A 476 33.39 7.64 23.04
N GLN A 477 32.91 8.00 24.24
CA GLN A 477 33.71 8.76 25.21
C GLN A 477 34.88 7.93 25.76
N ALA A 478 34.67 6.63 25.98
CA ALA A 478 35.71 5.72 26.48
C ALA A 478 36.71 5.33 25.37
N ARG A 479 36.23 5.14 24.14
CA ARG A 479 37.06 4.84 22.97
C ARG A 479 36.43 5.45 21.71
N SER A 480 37.00 6.53 21.20
CA SER A 480 36.41 7.29 20.09
C SER A 480 36.42 6.55 18.75
N ASP A 481 37.38 5.65 18.54
CA ASP A 481 37.61 4.94 17.28
C ASP A 481 36.89 3.58 17.17
N ILE A 482 36.21 3.10 18.22
CA ILE A 482 35.48 1.83 18.17
C ILE A 482 34.34 1.89 17.15
N PRO A 483 34.26 0.96 16.19
CA PRO A 483 33.07 0.78 15.35
C PRO A 483 31.89 0.31 16.20
N ILE A 484 30.77 1.03 16.16
CA ILE A 484 29.53 0.62 16.81
C ILE A 484 28.43 0.54 15.75
N ILE A 485 27.78 -0.61 15.64
CA ILE A 485 26.68 -0.88 14.73
C ILE A 485 25.38 -0.84 15.53
N LEU A 486 24.49 0.08 15.19
CA LEU A 486 23.14 0.12 15.75
C LEU A 486 22.24 -0.74 14.88
N TYR A 487 21.43 -1.62 15.46
CA TYR A 487 20.44 -2.39 14.72
C TYR A 487 19.10 -2.32 15.45
N SER A 488 18.02 -2.01 14.71
CA SER A 488 16.77 -1.51 15.29
C SER A 488 15.53 -2.21 14.70
N GLY A 489 14.46 -2.35 15.48
CA GLY A 489 13.22 -3.00 15.08
C GLY A 489 12.36 -2.23 14.06
N PHE A 490 11.44 -2.93 13.38
CA PHE A 490 10.44 -2.29 12.52
C PHE A 490 9.44 -1.50 13.38
N GLY A 491 9.55 -0.16 13.38
CA GLY A 491 8.63 0.74 14.10
C GLY A 491 9.31 1.91 14.82
N GLU A 492 10.65 1.94 14.84
CA GLU A 492 11.39 2.97 15.55
C GLU A 492 11.61 4.24 14.70
N ILE A 493 11.48 5.41 15.34
CA ILE A 493 11.57 6.75 14.71
C ILE A 493 13.04 7.17 14.46
N THR A 494 13.98 6.22 14.57
CA THR A 494 15.39 6.52 14.39
C THR A 494 15.78 6.37 12.94
N THR A 495 16.21 7.49 12.39
CA THR A 495 16.84 7.54 11.07
C THR A 495 18.30 7.14 11.21
N GLU A 496 18.85 6.53 10.17
CA GLU A 496 20.29 6.26 10.05
C GLU A 496 21.11 7.52 10.37
N GLN A 497 20.64 8.70 9.96
CA GLN A 497 21.25 9.99 10.26
C GLN A 497 21.41 10.26 11.77
N LYS A 498 20.39 9.97 12.60
CA LYS A 498 20.49 10.13 14.06
C LYS A 498 21.47 9.14 14.67
N ALA A 499 21.55 7.92 14.13
CA ALA A 499 22.51 6.92 14.58
C ALA A 499 23.94 7.37 14.29
N LEU A 500 24.20 7.88 13.07
CA LEU A 500 25.50 8.42 12.66
C LEU A 500 25.89 9.66 13.50
N GLU A 501 24.95 10.57 13.76
CA GLU A 501 25.17 11.74 14.64
C GLU A 501 25.53 11.35 16.07
N ALA A 502 24.95 10.26 16.59
CA ALA A 502 25.30 9.72 17.90
C ALA A 502 26.67 9.02 17.92
N GLY A 503 27.27 8.75 16.75
CA GLY A 503 28.57 8.12 16.59
C GLY A 503 28.54 6.66 16.14
N ALA A 504 27.39 6.14 15.68
CA ALA A 504 27.35 4.81 15.06
C ALA A 504 28.17 4.80 13.76
N ALA A 505 28.83 3.69 13.49
CA ALA A 505 29.55 3.43 12.24
C ALA A 505 28.64 2.85 11.15
N ALA A 506 27.54 2.19 11.55
CA ALA A 506 26.53 1.67 10.65
C ALA A 506 25.17 1.54 11.36
N PHE A 507 24.11 1.49 10.56
CA PHE A 507 22.75 1.27 11.02
C PHE A 507 22.10 0.14 10.22
N PHE A 508 21.48 -0.83 10.90
CA PHE A 508 20.69 -1.89 10.27
C PHE A 508 19.26 -1.94 10.82
N ARG A 509 18.34 -2.46 10.01
CA ARG A 509 16.99 -2.78 10.46
C ARG A 509 16.86 -4.28 10.67
N LYS A 510 16.35 -4.69 11.83
CA LYS A 510 15.94 -6.06 12.13
C LYS A 510 14.75 -6.43 11.21
N PRO A 511 14.69 -7.65 10.64
CA PRO A 511 15.70 -8.69 10.72
C PRO A 511 16.85 -8.44 9.75
N VAL A 512 18.08 -8.57 10.24
CA VAL A 512 19.32 -8.54 9.45
C VAL A 512 20.07 -9.85 9.68
N SER A 513 20.60 -10.46 8.61
CA SER A 513 21.35 -11.70 8.74
C SER A 513 22.76 -11.44 9.28
N ALA A 514 23.31 -12.41 10.02
CA ALA A 514 24.68 -12.34 10.50
C ALA A 514 25.70 -12.18 9.35
N THR A 515 25.40 -12.70 8.15
CA THR A 515 26.25 -12.53 6.95
C THR A 515 26.37 -11.07 6.52
N VAL A 516 25.27 -10.30 6.57
CA VAL A 516 25.27 -8.88 6.23
C VAL A 516 26.03 -8.07 7.29
N ILE A 517 25.82 -8.38 8.57
CA ILE A 517 26.56 -7.75 9.67
C ILE A 517 28.07 -8.03 9.54
N SER A 518 28.44 -9.29 9.32
CA SER A 518 29.82 -9.74 9.14
C SER A 518 30.51 -9.02 7.98
N ALA A 519 29.87 -8.93 6.81
CA ALA A 519 30.40 -8.16 5.68
C ALA A 519 30.63 -6.69 6.03
N LYS A 520 29.73 -6.09 6.83
CA LYS A 520 29.91 -4.71 7.29
C LYS A 520 31.05 -4.57 8.29
N ILE A 521 31.23 -5.55 9.17
CA ILE A 521 32.36 -5.58 10.11
C ILE A 521 33.68 -5.64 9.33
N ASP A 522 33.75 -6.41 8.24
CA ASP A 522 34.95 -6.45 7.38
C ASP A 522 35.23 -5.11 6.72
N GLU A 523 34.21 -4.45 6.17
CA GLU A 523 34.31 -3.13 5.54
C GLU A 523 34.84 -2.08 6.55
N LEU A 524 34.30 -2.10 7.76
CA LEU A 524 34.71 -1.22 8.85
C LEU A 524 36.15 -1.52 9.32
N SER A 525 36.54 -2.79 9.30
CA SER A 525 37.89 -3.23 9.68
C SER A 525 38.94 -2.89 8.60
N ALA A 526 38.58 -2.95 7.31
CA ALA A 526 39.46 -2.60 6.20
C ALA A 526 39.79 -1.09 6.13
N THR A 527 38.90 -0.25 6.66
CA THR A 527 39.07 1.22 6.70
C THR A 527 40.02 1.67 7.82
N VAL A 528 40.28 0.81 8.81
CA VAL A 528 41.21 1.04 9.92
C VAL A 528 42.54 0.35 9.60
N LEU A 529 43.57 1.11 9.20
CA LEU A 529 44.93 0.57 8.96
C LEU A 529 45.36 -0.37 10.11
N PRO A 530 45.96 -1.54 9.81
CA PRO A 530 46.32 -2.51 10.84
C PRO A 530 47.39 -1.91 11.76
N ARG A 531 47.03 -1.64 13.02
CA ARG A 531 48.01 -1.36 14.06
C ARG A 531 48.73 -2.67 14.39
N GLY A 532 49.99 -2.76 13.99
CA GLY A 532 50.86 -3.87 14.36
C GLY A 532 50.91 -4.05 15.87
N GLY A 533 50.40 -5.18 16.34
CA GLY A 533 50.51 -5.66 17.71
C GLY A 533 50.70 -7.18 17.68
N ALA A 534 51.86 -7.64 18.13
CA ALA A 534 52.25 -9.05 18.16
C ALA A 534 51.25 -9.92 18.96
N PRO A 535 51.15 -11.24 18.66
CA PRO A 535 50.21 -12.13 19.33
C PRO A 535 50.61 -12.35 20.80
N GLY A 536 49.86 -11.74 21.70
CA GLY A 536 50.03 -11.89 23.16
C GLY A 536 49.14 -13.00 23.72
N ARG A 537 49.75 -14.17 23.93
CA ARG A 537 49.44 -15.24 24.90
C ARG A 537 47.97 -15.54 25.23
N SER A 538 47.59 -16.75 24.82
CA SER A 538 46.65 -17.65 25.51
C SER A 538 46.73 -17.51 27.05
N LEU A 539 45.59 -17.20 27.66
CA LEU A 539 45.32 -17.48 29.06
C LEU A 539 44.19 -18.49 29.12
N VAL A 540 44.59 -19.75 29.27
CA VAL A 540 43.78 -20.83 29.83
C VAL A 540 43.63 -20.55 31.32
N ASN A 541 42.39 -20.25 31.75
CA ASN A 541 41.68 -20.84 32.90
C ASN A 541 40.41 -20.06 33.21
#